data_AF-A0A430A6H6-F1
#
_entry.id   AF-A0A430A6H6-F1
#
_cell.length_a   1.000
_cell.length_b   1.000
_cell.length_c   1.000
_cell.angle_alpha   90.00
_cell.angle_beta   90.00
_cell.angle_gamma   90.00
#
_symmetry.space_group_name_H-M   'P 1'
#
loop_
_entity.id
_entity.type
_entity.pdbx_description
1 polymer ?
#
loop_
_entity_poly.entity_id
_entity_poly.type
_entity_poly.pdbx_seq_one_letter_code
_entity_poly.pdbx_strand_id
1 'polypeptide(L)' 'MSAQDDFENTIDFADNIISLCPNCHRKIHYADKETRRDLIKKLFLNREEIYSKYEITITLNKLFEYYNIDKSKKD' A
#
# COMPACT_ATOMS: atom_id res chain seq x y z
N MET A 1 10.02 7.12 -4.22
CA MET A 1 9.15 5.94 -4.12
C MET A 1 10.03 4.76 -3.74
N SER A 2 9.94 4.26 -2.50
CA SER A 2 10.94 3.32 -1.97
C SER A 2 10.78 1.87 -2.44
N ALA A 3 9.67 1.53 -3.10
CA ALA A 3 9.35 0.17 -3.52
C ALA A 3 9.30 0.00 -5.05
N GLN A 4 9.66 1.03 -5.84
CA GLN A 4 9.59 0.95 -7.31
C GLN A 4 10.51 -0.14 -7.86
N ASP A 5 11.67 -0.36 -7.23
CA ASP A 5 12.66 -1.35 -7.66
C ASP A 5 12.15 -2.80 -7.54
N ASP A 6 11.05 -3.03 -6.82
CA ASP A 6 10.40 -4.35 -6.68
C ASP A 6 9.40 -4.64 -7.83
N PHE A 7 9.20 -3.70 -8.77
CA PHE A 7 8.26 -3.83 -9.88
C PHE A 7 8.91 -3.52 -11.21
N GLU A 8 8.63 -4.36 -12.23
CA GLU A 8 9.08 -4.14 -13.60
C GLU A 8 8.42 -2.89 -14.22
N ASN A 9 7.13 -2.69 -13.93
CA ASN A 9 6.35 -1.56 -14.41
C ASN A 9 6.26 -0.44 -13.36
N THR A 10 6.04 0.79 -13.82
CA THR A 10 5.93 1.95 -12.91
C THR A 10 4.70 1.81 -12.01
N ILE A 11 4.88 2.06 -10.71
CA ILE A 11 3.76 2.15 -9.75
C ILE A 11 3.22 3.58 -9.63
N ASP A 12 3.78 4.55 -10.38
CA ASP A 12 3.31 5.93 -10.45
C ASP A 12 2.32 6.12 -11.61
N PHE A 13 1.09 5.63 -11.42
CA PHE A 13 0.00 5.80 -12.37
C PHE A 13 -1.24 6.35 -11.67
N ALA A 14 -2.07 7.09 -12.42
CA ALA A 14 -3.16 7.89 -11.88
C ALA A 14 -4.13 7.09 -10.97
N ASP A 15 -4.44 5.85 -11.36
CA ASP A 15 -5.37 5.00 -10.60
C ASP A 15 -4.78 4.49 -9.26
N ASN A 16 -3.45 4.47 -9.11
CA ASN A 16 -2.77 4.13 -7.85
C ASN A 16 -2.68 5.31 -6.88
N ILE A 17 -2.94 6.54 -7.35
CA ILE A 17 -2.90 7.73 -6.51
C ILE A 17 -4.24 7.91 -5.82
N ILE A 18 -4.23 8.17 -4.51
CA ILE A 18 -5.44 8.50 -3.75
C ILE A 18 -5.30 9.81 -2.99
N SER A 19 -6.31 10.66 -3.16
CA SER A 19 -6.48 11.85 -2.31
C SER A 19 -7.06 11.45 -0.96
N LEU A 20 -6.30 11.72 0.11
CA LEU A 20 -6.73 11.51 1.49
C LEU A 20 -6.84 12.86 2.20
N CYS A 21 -7.85 13.01 3.07
CA CYS A 21 -7.90 14.19 3.94
C CYS A 21 -6.72 14.18 4.92
N PRO A 22 -6.36 15.33 5.53
CA PRO A 22 -5.21 15.43 6.41
C PRO A 22 -5.23 14.45 7.58
N ASN A 23 -6.42 14.15 8.13
CA ASN A 23 -6.58 13.19 9.22
C ASN A 23 -6.35 11.75 8.76
N CYS A 24 -6.88 11.36 7.60
CA CYS A 24 -6.69 10.02 7.05
C CYS A 24 -5.23 9.78 6.64
N HIS A 25 -4.59 10.78 6.01
CA HIS A 25 -3.18 10.70 5.66
C HIS A 25 -2.29 10.55 6.91
N ARG A 26 -2.54 11.33 7.97
CA ARG A 26 -1.82 11.17 9.24
C ARG A 26 -1.98 9.78 9.85
N LYS A 27 -3.17 9.18 9.77
CA LYS A 27 -3.39 7.84 10.34
C LYS A 27 -2.53 6.76 9.68
N ILE A 28 -2.27 6.86 8.37
CA ILE A 28 -1.38 5.90 7.67
C ILE A 28 0.03 5.89 8.26
N HIS A 29 0.51 7.05 8.71
CA HIS A 29 1.87 7.21 9.25
C HIS A 29 1.95 7.03 10.76
N TYR A 30 0.94 7.49 11.50
CA TYR A 30 1.06 7.71 12.96
C TYR A 30 0.07 6.92 13.82
N ALA A 31 -0.94 6.27 13.24
CA ALA A 31 -1.87 5.47 14.04
C ALA A 31 -1.20 4.19 14.56
N ASP A 32 -1.89 3.50 15.47
CA ASP A 32 -1.48 2.18 15.92
C ASP A 32 -1.51 1.15 14.77
N LYS A 33 -0.89 -0.01 15.00
CA LYS A 33 -0.74 -1.05 13.99
C LYS A 33 -2.08 -1.53 13.43
N GLU A 34 -3.10 -1.72 14.26
CA GLU A 34 -4.40 -2.24 13.86
C GLU A 34 -5.14 -1.22 12.98
N THR A 35 -5.19 0.03 13.42
CA THR A 35 -5.75 1.13 12.62
C THR A 35 -5.07 1.26 11.26
N ARG A 36 -3.74 1.14 11.22
CA ARG A 36 -2.98 1.21 9.95
C ARG A 36 -3.29 0.02 9.04
N ARG A 37 -3.39 -1.21 9.58
CA ARG A 37 -3.78 -2.41 8.81
C ARG A 37 -5.14 -2.21 8.16
N ASP A 38 -6.13 -1.77 8.92
CA ASP A 38 -7.50 -1.61 8.43
C ASP A 38 -7.59 -0.57 7.32
N LEU A 39 -6.89 0.56 7.49
CA LEU A 39 -6.82 1.59 6.47
C LEU A 39 -6.16 1.09 5.18
N ILE A 40 -4.97 0.49 5.27
CA ILE A 40 -4.25 -0.01 4.10
C ILE A 40 -5.02 -1.14 3.41
N LYS A 41 -5.62 -2.06 4.16
CA LYS A 41 -6.50 -3.11 3.62
C LYS A 41 -7.67 -2.53 2.86
N LYS A 42 -8.36 -1.52 3.43
CA LYS A 42 -9.47 -0.87 2.76
C LYS A 42 -9.04 -0.20 1.45
N LEU A 43 -7.90 0.48 1.43
CA LEU A 43 -7.38 1.12 0.23
C LEU A 43 -6.99 0.12 -0.85
N PHE A 44 -6.41 -1.02 -0.45
CA PHE A 44 -6.02 -2.12 -1.32
C PHE A 44 -7.23 -2.80 -1.97
N LEU A 45 -8.21 -3.24 -1.17
CA LEU A 45 -9.41 -3.93 -1.69
C LEU A 45 -10.22 -3.04 -2.66
N ASN A 46 -10.19 -1.72 -2.46
CA ASN A 46 -10.84 -0.78 -3.37
C ASN A 46 -10.15 -0.65 -4.74
N ARG A 47 -8.95 -1.22 -4.91
CA ARG A 47 -8.09 -1.01 -6.10
C ARG A 47 -7.47 -2.27 -6.67
N GLU A 48 -7.46 -3.39 -5.95
CA GLU A 48 -6.72 -4.58 -6.35
C GLU A 48 -7.04 -5.06 -7.77
N GLU A 49 -8.29 -4.89 -8.21
CA GLU A 49 -8.73 -5.24 -9.55
C GLU A 49 -8.04 -4.43 -10.66
N ILE A 50 -7.62 -3.19 -10.39
CA ILE A 50 -7.02 -2.32 -11.40
C ILE A 50 -5.54 -2.59 -11.63
N TYR A 51 -4.84 -3.17 -10.64
CA TYR A 51 -3.38 -3.36 -10.71
C TYR A 51 -2.97 -4.27 -11.87
N SER A 52 -3.78 -5.30 -12.17
CA SER A 52 -3.57 -6.20 -13.30
C SER A 52 -3.55 -5.47 -14.66
N LYS A 53 -4.29 -4.37 -14.81
CA LYS A 53 -4.30 -3.55 -16.03
C LYS A 53 -2.98 -2.82 -16.27
N TYR A 54 -2.21 -2.61 -15.19
CA TYR A 54 -0.90 -1.98 -15.20
C TYR A 54 0.23 -2.99 -15.02
N GLU A 55 -0.09 -4.30 -15.16
CA GLU A 55 0.88 -5.39 -14.98
C GLU A 55 1.57 -5.35 -13.61
N ILE A 56 0.87 -4.83 -12.60
CA ILE A 56 1.33 -4.80 -11.21
C ILE A 56 0.74 -5.97 -10.45
N THR A 57 1.60 -6.83 -9.91
CA THR A 57 1.21 -7.94 -9.04
C THR A 57 1.73 -7.67 -7.63
N ILE A 58 0.82 -7.56 -6.66
CA ILE A 58 1.17 -7.35 -5.25
C ILE A 58 0.11 -8.00 -4.35
N THR A 59 0.55 -8.58 -3.24
CA THR A 59 -0.35 -9.12 -2.21
C THR A 59 -0.56 -8.10 -1.09
N LEU A 60 -1.70 -8.20 -0.39
CA LEU A 60 -1.96 -7.36 0.79
C LEU A 60 -0.86 -7.48 1.86
N ASN A 61 -0.32 -8.69 2.07
CA ASN A 61 0.78 -8.90 3.02
C ASN A 61 2.05 -8.14 2.60
N LYS A 62 2.40 -8.18 1.31
CA LYS A 62 3.56 -7.43 0.80
C LYS A 62 3.36 -5.92 0.95
N LEU A 63 2.13 -5.44 0.73
CA LEU A 63 1.80 -4.05 0.97
C LEU A 63 1.97 -3.66 2.45
N PHE A 64 1.58 -4.52 3.39
CA PHE A 64 1.84 -4.27 4.81
C PHE A 64 3.33 -4.20 5.16
N GLU A 65 4.18 -4.97 4.49
CA GLU A 65 5.64 -4.86 4.64
C GLU A 65 6.16 -3.50 4.15
N TYR A 66 5.74 -3.03 2.97
CA TYR A 66 6.16 -1.73 2.44
C TYR A 66 5.75 -0.57 3.35
N TYR A 67 4.60 -0.68 4.02
CA TYR A 67 4.16 0.31 5.00
C TYR A 67 4.76 0.06 6.40
N ASN A 68 5.69 -0.88 6.60
CA ASN A 68 6.27 -1.21 7.90
C ASN A 68 5.21 -1.51 8.98
N ILE A 69 4.13 -2.18 8.59
CA ILE A 69 3.03 -2.62 9.49
C ILE A 69 3.33 -4.03 10.00
N ASP A 70 3.65 -4.92 9.07
CA ASP A 70 4.18 -6.24 9.36
C ASP A 70 5.66 -6.24 9.02
N LYS A 71 6.47 -6.77 9.92
CA LYS A 71 7.87 -7.02 9.63
C LYS A 71 7.96 -8.46 9.16
N SER A 72 8.61 -8.68 8.02
CA SER A 72 9.22 -9.97 7.76
C SER A 72 10.17 -10.27 8.93
N LYS A 73 10.13 -11.50 9.46
CA LYS A 73 11.17 -11.95 10.39
C LYS A 73 12.50 -11.82 9.63
N LYS A 74 13.37 -10.94 10.09
CA LYS A 74 14.79 -11.05 9.77
C LYS A 74 15.28 -12.22 10.61
N ASP A 75 15.54 -13.34 9.95
CA ASP A 75 16.45 -14.36 10.47
C ASP A 75 17.88 -13.78 10.57
#